data_AF-A0AAW0XDM4-F1
#
_entry.id   AF-A0AAW0XDM4-F1
#
_cell.length_a   1.000
_cell.length_b   1.000
_cell.length_c   1.000
_cell.angle_alpha   90.00
_cell.angle_beta   90.00
_cell.angle_gamma   90.00
#
_symmetry.space_group_name_H-M   'P 1'
#
loop_
_entity.id
_entity.type
_entity.pdbx_description
1 polymer ?
#
loop_
_entity_poly.entity_id
_entity_poly.type
_entity_poly.pdbx_seq_one_letter_code
_entity_poly.pdbx_strand_id
1 'polypeptide(L)'
;RCLSRKTLYRRLPCLSWLRSYNTECLLGDLIAGFTVGLMLIPQALAYGLVAGLTPSFGLYSAFIPCFVYFLLGSTNELSIGPTAIMSLMTYQYSGQGGADYAVLLTFMAGIIELVAGIIN
;
A
#
# COMPACT_ATOMS: atom_id res chain seq x y z
N ARG A 1 -8.94 19.43 -30.38
CA ARG A 1 -7.70 18.99 -29.70
C ARG A 1 -7.99 17.66 -28.99
N CYS A 2 -7.81 16.54 -29.70
CA CYS A 2 -8.11 15.20 -29.21
C CYS A 2 -7.05 14.74 -28.19
N LEU A 3 -7.34 14.89 -26.91
CA LEU A 3 -6.55 14.27 -25.84
C LEU A 3 -6.77 12.75 -25.87
N SER A 4 -5.77 12.12 -26.48
CA SER A 4 -5.60 10.73 -26.83
C SER A 4 -5.88 9.75 -25.68
N ARG A 5 -6.77 8.78 -25.93
CA ARG A 5 -7.02 7.60 -25.08
C ARG A 5 -5.73 6.90 -24.60
N LYS A 6 -4.61 7.03 -25.34
CA LYS A 6 -3.30 6.44 -24.96
C LYS A 6 -2.68 7.05 -23.69
N THR A 7 -2.96 8.31 -23.36
CA THR A 7 -2.42 8.95 -22.14
C THR A 7 -3.17 8.50 -20.89
N LEU A 8 -4.47 8.20 -21.01
CA LEU A 8 -5.31 7.71 -19.91
C LEU A 8 -4.94 6.27 -19.51
N TYR A 9 -4.70 5.39 -20.49
CA TYR A 9 -4.22 4.02 -20.24
C TYR A 9 -2.81 3.96 -19.64
N ARG A 10 -1.99 5.00 -19.84
CA ARG A 10 -0.64 5.10 -19.27
C ARG A 10 -0.64 5.68 -17.84
N ARG A 11 -1.71 6.38 -17.43
CA ARG A 11 -1.87 6.98 -16.09
C ARG A 11 -2.76 6.15 -15.17
N LEU A 12 -3.66 5.34 -15.73
CA LEU A 12 -4.51 4.38 -15.02
C LEU A 12 -4.38 3.01 -15.69
N PRO A 13 -3.25 2.29 -15.48
CA PRO A 13 -3.06 0.92 -15.95
C PRO A 13 -4.17 -0.03 -15.47
N CYS A 14 -4.93 0.38 -14.45
CA CYS A 14 -6.10 -0.32 -13.96
C CYS A 14 -7.19 -0.56 -15.00
N LEU A 15 -7.39 0.38 -15.91
CA LEU A 15 -8.39 0.22 -16.97
C LEU A 15 -7.94 -0.72 -18.10
N SER A 16 -6.64 -0.97 -18.26
CA SER A 16 -6.16 -1.90 -19.30
C SER A 16 -6.33 -3.36 -18.90
N TRP A 17 -6.00 -3.73 -17.66
CA TRP A 17 -6.16 -5.12 -17.21
C TRP A 17 -7.62 -5.47 -16.97
N LEU A 18 -8.42 -4.53 -16.46
CA LEU A 18 -9.86 -4.74 -16.21
C LEU A 18 -10.64 -5.05 -17.50
N ARG A 19 -10.17 -4.56 -18.66
CA ARG A 19 -10.82 -4.79 -19.96
C ARG A 19 -10.56 -6.18 -20.55
N SER A 20 -9.50 -6.87 -20.10
CA SER A 20 -9.17 -8.25 -20.50
C SER A 20 -9.50 -9.28 -19.41
N TYR A 21 -10.20 -8.85 -18.35
CA TYR A 21 -10.43 -9.63 -17.15
C TYR A 21 -11.57 -10.64 -17.35
N ASN A 22 -11.29 -11.92 -17.12
CA ASN A 22 -12.25 -13.01 -17.31
C ASN A 22 -12.92 -13.39 -15.97
N THR A 23 -14.13 -13.94 -16.01
CA THR A 23 -14.91 -14.29 -14.81
C THR A 23 -14.28 -15.42 -13.99
N GLU A 24 -13.52 -16.32 -14.62
CA GLU A 24 -12.77 -17.36 -13.91
C GLU A 24 -11.61 -16.78 -13.08
N CYS A 25 -10.93 -15.74 -13.58
CA CYS A 25 -9.90 -15.03 -12.83
C CYS A 25 -10.49 -14.29 -11.62
N LEU A 26 -11.72 -13.78 -11.74
CA LEU A 26 -12.41 -13.09 -10.63
C LEU A 26 -12.64 -14.02 -9.43
N LEU A 27 -13.00 -15.27 -9.66
CA LEU A 27 -13.16 -16.26 -8.58
C LEU A 27 -11.82 -16.61 -7.94
N GLY A 28 -10.77 -16.76 -8.75
CA GLY A 28 -9.40 -16.98 -8.27
C GLY A 28 -8.90 -15.84 -7.38
N ASP A 29 -9.05 -14.60 -7.85
CA ASP A 29 -8.61 -13.40 -7.13
C ASP A 29 -9.45 -13.14 -5.87
N LEU A 30 -10.73 -13.53 -5.84
CA LEU A 30 -11.56 -13.41 -4.64
C LEU A 30 -11.08 -14.36 -3.53
N ILE A 31 -10.78 -15.62 -3.87
CA ILE A 31 -10.24 -16.60 -2.92
C ILE A 31 -8.83 -16.19 -2.47
N ALA A 32 -7.98 -15.75 -3.41
CA ALA A 32 -6.64 -15.25 -3.09
C ALA A 32 -6.68 -13.99 -2.22
N GLY A 33 -7.54 -13.02 -2.56
CA GLY A 33 -7.74 -11.80 -1.77
C GLY A 33 -8.26 -12.08 -0.36
N PHE A 34 -9.18 -13.05 -0.22
CA PHE A 34 -9.67 -13.47 1.09
C PHE A 34 -8.59 -14.12 1.95
N THR A 35 -7.81 -15.03 1.37
CA THR A 35 -6.70 -15.70 2.08
C THR A 35 -5.60 -14.72 2.48
N VAL A 36 -5.19 -13.81 1.57
CA VAL A 36 -4.23 -12.75 1.86
C VAL A 36 -4.77 -11.78 2.91
N GLY A 37 -6.05 -11.39 2.81
CA GLY A 37 -6.69 -10.50 3.79
C GLY A 37 -6.71 -11.10 5.21
N LEU A 38 -7.06 -12.38 5.34
CA LEU A 38 -7.04 -13.09 6.62
C LEU A 38 -5.63 -13.18 7.23
N MET A 39 -4.59 -13.33 6.40
CA MET A 39 -3.19 -13.32 6.84
C MET A 39 -2.72 -11.91 7.22
N LEU A 40 -3.17 -10.90 6.49
CA LEU A 40 -2.72 -9.51 6.65
C LEU A 40 -3.22 -8.87 7.94
N ILE A 41 -4.43 -9.20 8.40
CA ILE A 41 -5.03 -8.65 9.64
C ILE A 41 -4.13 -8.93 10.87
N PRO A 42 -3.82 -10.18 11.24
CA PRO A 42 -2.96 -10.45 12.40
C PRO A 42 -1.53 -9.95 12.19
N GLN A 43 -1.01 -10.00 10.96
CA GLN A 43 0.33 -9.50 10.63
C GLN A 43 0.43 -7.98 10.87
N ALA A 44 -0.55 -7.21 10.38
CA ALA A 44 -0.60 -5.76 10.55
C ALA A 44 -0.74 -5.35 12.02
N LEU A 45 -1.56 -6.07 12.79
CA LEU A 45 -1.71 -5.86 14.24
C LEU A 45 -0.38 -6.09 14.99
N ALA A 46 0.32 -7.19 14.67
CA ALA A 46 1.61 -7.50 15.27
C ALA A 46 2.67 -6.43 14.93
N TYR A 47 2.70 -5.96 13.68
CA TYR A 47 3.63 -4.93 13.24
C TYR A 47 3.36 -3.55 13.85
N GLY A 48 2.09 -3.18 14.07
CA GLY A 48 1.75 -1.98 14.84
C GLY A 48 2.33 -2.02 16.27
N LEU A 49 2.27 -3.18 16.92
CA LEU A 49 2.86 -3.40 18.25
C LEU A 49 4.39 -3.35 18.23
N VAL A 50 5.02 -3.95 17.21
CA VAL A 50 6.49 -3.89 17.03
C VAL A 50 6.97 -2.47 16.78
N ALA A 51 6.16 -1.63 16.15
CA ALA A 51 6.43 -0.21 15.96
C ALA A 51 6.28 0.64 17.24
N GLY A 52 5.84 0.04 18.36
CA GLY A 52 5.56 0.75 19.62
C GLY A 52 4.30 1.63 19.56
N LEU A 53 3.41 1.37 18.61
CA LEU A 53 2.16 2.12 18.39
C LEU A 53 0.94 1.29 18.77
N THR A 54 -0.23 1.93 18.85
CA THR A 54 -1.50 1.20 19.01
C THR A 54 -1.74 0.30 17.78
N PRO A 55 -2.26 -0.93 17.94
CA PRO A 55 -2.48 -1.86 16.83
C PRO A 55 -3.34 -1.30 15.67
N SER A 56 -4.21 -0.32 15.95
CA SER A 56 -5.00 0.40 14.94
C SER A 56 -4.14 1.05 13.86
N PHE A 57 -2.96 1.57 14.21
CA PHE A 57 -2.02 2.17 13.24
C PHE A 57 -1.47 1.14 12.25
N GLY A 58 -1.24 -0.09 12.70
CA GLY A 58 -0.83 -1.19 11.83
C GLY A 58 -1.89 -1.52 10.77
N LEU A 59 -3.17 -1.57 11.18
CA LEU A 59 -4.29 -1.79 10.26
C LEU A 59 -4.44 -0.64 9.25
N TYR A 60 -4.31 0.62 9.69
CA TYR A 60 -4.35 1.76 8.78
C TYR A 60 -3.22 1.72 7.75
N SER A 61 -2.01 1.35 8.19
CA SER A 61 -0.85 1.19 7.31
C SER A 61 -0.99 0.04 6.31
N ALA A 62 -1.86 -0.95 6.55
CA ALA A 62 -2.10 -2.05 5.62
C ALA A 62 -3.24 -1.73 4.63
N PHE A 63 -4.30 -1.05 5.10
CA PHE A 63 -5.50 -0.82 4.31
C PHE A 63 -5.36 0.33 3.31
N ILE A 64 -4.83 1.48 3.75
CA ILE A 64 -4.77 2.69 2.90
C ILE A 64 -3.86 2.49 1.68
N PRO A 65 -2.62 1.94 1.81
CA PRO A 65 -1.75 1.75 0.66
C PRO A 65 -2.31 0.77 -0.37
N CYS A 66 -3.04 -0.27 0.06
CA CYS A 66 -3.74 -1.18 -0.85
C CYS A 66 -4.75 -0.43 -1.74
N PHE A 67 -5.53 0.48 -1.16
CA PHE A 67 -6.49 1.28 -1.93
C PHE A 67 -5.79 2.26 -2.88
N VAL A 68 -4.72 2.93 -2.42
CA VAL A 68 -3.92 3.84 -3.25
C VAL A 68 -3.25 3.09 -4.40
N TYR A 69 -2.68 1.92 -4.13
CA TYR A 69 -2.06 1.07 -5.13
C TYR A 69 -3.07 0.46 -6.09
N PHE A 70 -4.28 0.14 -5.65
CA PHE A 70 -5.35 -0.26 -6.56
C PHE A 70 -5.69 0.83 -7.59
N LEU A 71 -5.51 2.11 -7.27
CA LEU A 71 -5.77 3.22 -8.20
C LEU A 71 -4.57 3.58 -9.09
N LEU A 72 -3.35 3.52 -8.54
CA LEU A 72 -2.12 4.02 -9.18
C LEU A 72 -1.15 2.91 -9.62
N GLY A 73 -1.36 1.69 -9.14
CA GLY A 73 -0.46 0.55 -9.29
C GLY A 73 -0.42 0.03 -10.71
N SER A 74 0.80 -0.24 -11.19
CA SER A 74 1.05 -0.70 -12.56
C SER A 74 1.09 -2.22 -12.69
N THR A 75 1.33 -2.94 -11.59
CA THR A 75 1.41 -4.41 -11.57
C THR A 75 0.33 -5.02 -10.68
N ASN A 76 -0.26 -6.13 -11.14
CA ASN A 76 -1.45 -6.75 -10.53
C ASN A 76 -1.13 -7.67 -9.34
N GLU A 77 0.13 -8.05 -9.14
CA GLU A 77 0.54 -9.09 -8.18
C GLU A 77 1.21 -8.53 -6.91
N LEU A 78 1.40 -7.21 -6.83
CA LEU A 78 2.13 -6.60 -5.72
C LEU A 78 1.19 -6.30 -4.55
N SER A 79 1.38 -7.02 -3.45
CA SER A 79 0.74 -6.72 -2.16
C SER A 79 1.61 -5.76 -1.37
N ILE A 80 1.05 -4.59 -1.02
CA ILE A 80 1.72 -3.57 -0.22
C ILE A 80 1.14 -3.60 1.18
N GLY A 81 2.02 -3.64 2.17
CA GLY A 81 1.62 -3.60 3.57
C GLY A 81 2.80 -3.31 4.48
N PRO A 82 2.54 -3.13 5.78
CA PRO A 82 3.58 -2.96 6.78
C PRO A 82 4.46 -4.21 6.83
N THR A 83 5.77 -4.01 6.97
CA THR A 83 6.76 -5.07 7.12
C THR A 83 7.44 -4.97 8.48
N ALA A 84 8.03 -6.06 8.94
CA ALA A 84 8.76 -6.10 10.21
C ALA A 84 9.88 -5.04 10.26
N ILE A 85 10.60 -4.86 9.14
CA ILE A 85 11.70 -3.90 9.03
C ILE A 85 11.17 -2.46 9.14
N MET A 86 10.10 -2.12 8.41
CA MET A 86 9.49 -0.78 8.51
C MET A 86 9.01 -0.48 9.93
N SER A 87 8.45 -1.48 10.62
CA SER A 87 7.97 -1.35 12.00
C SER A 87 9.13 -1.11 12.97
N LEU A 88 10.22 -1.86 12.83
CA LEU A 88 11.41 -1.71 13.67
C LEU A 88 12.08 -0.34 13.47
N MET A 89 12.22 0.10 12.22
CA MET A 89 12.78 1.43 11.90
C MET A 89 11.90 2.53 12.48
N THR A 90 10.58 2.42 12.30
CA THR A 90 9.64 3.39 12.88
C THR A 90 9.75 3.43 14.40
N TYR A 91 9.88 2.28 15.08
CA TYR A 91 10.09 2.23 16.53
C TYR A 91 11.37 2.95 16.97
N GLN A 92 12.49 2.72 16.26
CA GLN A 92 13.77 3.35 16.60
C GLN A 92 13.74 4.87 16.51
N TYR A 93 13.01 5.44 15.54
CA TYR A 93 12.95 6.89 15.34
C TYR A 93 11.74 7.56 16.02
N SER A 94 10.63 6.84 16.23
CA SER A 94 9.40 7.37 16.82
C SER A 94 9.24 7.06 18.31
N GLY A 95 9.99 6.08 18.84
CA GLY A 95 9.80 5.55 20.20
C GLY A 95 9.95 6.59 21.32
N GLN A 96 10.58 7.73 21.04
CA GLN A 96 10.78 8.82 22.00
C GLN A 96 9.67 9.90 21.95
N GLY A 97 8.89 9.95 20.87
CA GLY A 97 8.00 11.07 20.55
C GLY A 97 6.50 10.75 20.50
N GLY A 98 6.12 9.47 20.49
CA GLY A 98 4.72 9.05 20.36
C GLY A 98 4.23 9.00 18.91
N ALA A 99 2.91 8.82 18.72
CA ALA A 99 2.31 8.54 17.41
C ALA A 99 2.46 9.68 16.38
N ASP A 100 2.52 10.94 16.84
CA ASP A 100 2.64 12.10 15.96
C ASP A 100 3.97 12.11 15.17
N TYR A 101 5.04 11.60 15.78
CA TYR A 101 6.35 11.50 15.12
C TYR A 101 6.36 10.42 14.05
N ALA A 102 5.67 9.29 14.26
CA ALA A 102 5.51 8.27 13.24
C ALA A 102 4.74 8.81 12.02
N VAL A 103 3.68 9.60 12.25
CA VAL A 103 2.91 10.24 11.18
C VAL A 103 3.77 11.25 10.41
N LEU A 104 4.55 12.08 11.10
CA LEU A 104 5.44 13.03 10.43
C LEU A 104 6.55 12.32 9.64
N LEU A 105 7.14 11.26 10.21
CA LEU A 105 8.20 10.48 9.56
C LEU A 105 7.68 9.81 8.29
N THR A 106 6.50 9.19 8.35
CA THR A 106 5.87 8.57 7.17
C THR A 106 5.49 9.60 6.12
N PHE A 107 5.02 10.78 6.53
CA PHE A 107 4.72 11.88 5.61
C PHE A 107 5.99 12.37 4.88
N MET A 108 7.09 12.57 5.61
CA MET A 108 8.37 12.99 5.02
C MET A 108 8.95 11.90 4.10
N ALA A 109 8.89 10.63 4.51
CA ALA A 109 9.29 9.50 3.67
C ALA A 109 8.51 9.47 2.36
N GLY A 110 7.19 9.68 2.41
CA GLY A 110 6.34 9.75 1.22
C GLY A 110 6.70 10.90 0.27
N ILE A 111 7.08 12.07 0.79
CA ILE A 111 7.59 13.17 -0.05
C ILE A 111 8.89 12.76 -0.76
N ILE A 112 9.81 12.13 -0.04
CA ILE A 112 11.09 11.68 -0.60
C ILE A 112 10.87 10.62 -1.69
N GLU A 113 9.98 9.64 -1.46
CA GLU A 113 9.61 8.62 -2.44
C GLU A 113 8.95 9.23 -3.68
N LEU A 114 8.09 10.23 -3.50
CA LEU A 114 7.45 10.94 -4.61
C LEU A 114 8.49 11.70 -5.44
N VAL A 115 9.40 12.42 -4.80
CA VAL A 115 10.49 13.14 -5.49
C VAL A 115 11.40 12.15 -6.24
N ALA A 116 11.81 11.06 -5.59
CA ALA A 116 12.61 10.01 -6.23
C ALA A 116 11.88 9.40 -7.44
N GLY A 117 10.57 9.17 -7.32
CA GLY A 117 9.74 8.67 -8.42
C GLY A 117 9.50 9.65 -9.56
N ILE A 118 9.61 10.96 -9.34
CA ILE A 118 9.55 11.98 -10.41
C ILE A 118 10.89 12.09 -11.14
N ILE A 119 12.01 11.89 -10.44
CA ILE A 119 13.36 11.99 -11.00
C ILE A 119 13.67 10.81 -11.94
N ASN A 120 13.08 9.64 -11.67
CA ASN A 120 13.26 8.40 -12.44
C ASN A 120 12.30 8.31 -13.64
#